data_AF-A0A7W5CI29-F1
#
_entry.id   AF-A0A7W5CI29-F1
#
_cell.length_a   1.000
_cell.length_b   1.000
_cell.length_c   1.000
_cell.angle_alpha   90.00
_cell.angle_beta   90.00
_cell.angle_gamma   90.00
#
_symmetry.space_group_name_H-M   'P 1'
#
loop_
_entity.id
_entity.type
_entity.pdbx_description
1 polymer ?
#
loop_
_entity_poly.entity_id
_entity_poly.type
_entity_poly.pdbx_seq_one_letter_code
_entity_poly.pdbx_strand_id
1 'polypeptide(L)'
;MSIANVTFEPGCRNNWHRHNATAGGGQILLATAGRGWYQAEGDEPVSLTPGTVIVIPAGTKHCHGAKADSWFSHVAIAVPGENTSNEWLEPVADDYYDALHPEPGSKSAG
;
A
#
# COMPACT_ATOMS: atom_id res chain seq x y z
N MET A 1 -19.06 -2.74 -3.67
CA MET A 1 -17.82 -3.46 -3.28
C MET A 1 -17.06 -3.78 -4.55
N SER A 2 -15.77 -3.44 -4.63
CA SER A 2 -14.90 -3.72 -5.78
C SER A 2 -13.67 -4.49 -5.33
N ILE A 3 -13.18 -5.39 -6.19
CA ILE A 3 -11.99 -6.20 -5.97
C ILE A 3 -11.13 -6.12 -7.22
N ALA A 4 -9.83 -5.88 -7.06
CA ALA A 4 -8.88 -5.85 -8.17
C ALA A 4 -7.56 -6.51 -7.76
N ASN A 5 -6.90 -7.17 -8.70
CA ASN A 5 -5.48 -7.51 -8.57
C ASN A 5 -4.66 -6.37 -9.18
N VAL A 6 -3.70 -5.85 -8.42
CA VAL A 6 -2.81 -4.77 -8.85
C VAL A 6 -1.37 -5.25 -8.78
N THR A 7 -0.61 -5.01 -9.85
CA THR A 7 0.81 -5.32 -9.92
C THR A 7 1.60 -4.04 -10.13
N PHE A 8 2.65 -3.86 -9.35
CA PHE A 8 3.61 -2.76 -9.44
C PHE A 8 4.97 -3.30 -9.88
N GLU A 9 5.57 -2.63 -10.87
CA GLU A 9 6.99 -2.82 -11.21
C GLU A 9 7.90 -2.28 -10.08
N PRO A 10 9.18 -2.70 -10.02
CA PRO A 10 10.12 -2.22 -8.98
C PRO A 10 10.11 -0.69 -8.83
N GLY A 11 10.00 -0.21 -7.59
CA GLY A 11 9.93 1.21 -7.23
C GLY A 11 8.63 1.93 -7.60
N CYS A 12 7.71 1.28 -8.31
CA CYS A 12 6.41 1.85 -8.65
C CYS A 12 5.49 1.84 -7.44
N ARG A 13 4.81 2.97 -7.20
CA ARG A 13 3.82 3.16 -6.14
C ARG A 13 2.72 4.09 -6.61
N ASN A 14 1.56 4.01 -5.96
CA ASN A 14 0.53 5.01 -6.16
C ASN A 14 0.84 6.31 -5.41
N ASN A 15 0.11 7.37 -5.74
CA ASN A 15 0.12 8.60 -4.95
C ASN A 15 -0.42 8.33 -3.54
N TRP A 16 -0.15 9.26 -2.63
CA TRP A 16 -0.92 9.34 -1.40
C TRP A 16 -2.41 9.45 -1.73
N HIS A 17 -3.24 8.74 -0.99
CA HIS A 17 -4.69 8.79 -1.19
C HIS A 17 -5.46 8.38 0.07
N ARG A 18 -6.77 8.62 0.04
CA ARG A 18 -7.72 8.23 1.09
C ARG A 18 -8.94 7.56 0.49
N HIS A 19 -9.47 6.59 1.21
CA HIS A 19 -10.82 6.05 0.98
C HIS A 19 -11.76 6.65 2.01
N ASN A 20 -12.56 7.62 1.62
CA ASN A 20 -13.50 8.29 2.53
C ASN A 20 -14.81 7.51 2.64
N ALA A 21 -15.44 7.56 3.82
CA ALA A 21 -16.79 7.06 4.08
C ALA A 21 -17.34 7.74 5.33
N THR A 22 -18.66 7.91 5.43
CA THR A 22 -19.31 8.45 6.65
C THR A 22 -19.59 7.37 7.69
N ALA A 23 -19.70 6.11 7.27
CA ALA A 23 -19.81 4.93 8.13
C ALA A 23 -19.25 3.70 7.40
N GLY A 24 -18.54 2.82 8.12
CA GLY A 24 -17.84 1.68 7.51
C GLY A 24 -16.74 2.12 6.54
N GLY A 25 -16.59 1.41 5.41
CA GLY A 25 -15.67 1.77 4.34
C GLY A 25 -14.20 1.43 4.62
N GLY A 26 -13.31 2.01 3.82
CA GLY A 26 -11.88 1.73 3.83
C GLY A 26 -11.45 0.70 2.80
N GLN A 27 -10.27 0.13 3.00
CA GLN A 27 -9.65 -0.81 2.07
C GLN A 27 -8.96 -1.96 2.80
N ILE A 28 -8.93 -3.13 2.17
CA ILE A 28 -8.07 -4.24 2.59
C ILE A 28 -7.09 -4.54 1.46
N LEU A 29 -5.82 -4.70 1.82
CA LEU A 29 -4.78 -5.22 0.94
C LEU A 29 -4.43 -6.64 1.36
N LEU A 30 -4.44 -7.57 0.41
CA LEU A 30 -3.89 -8.92 0.58
C LEU A 30 -2.71 -9.07 -0.36
N ALA A 31 -1.50 -9.08 0.19
CA ALA A 31 -0.28 -9.29 -0.58
C ALA A 31 -0.24 -10.74 -1.10
N THR A 32 0.01 -10.90 -2.40
CA THR A 32 -0.05 -12.21 -3.09
C THR A 32 1.28 -12.67 -3.63
N ALA A 33 2.14 -11.74 -4.08
CA ALA A 33 3.43 -12.08 -4.65
C ALA A 33 4.40 -10.88 -4.62
N GLY A 34 5.70 -11.15 -4.69
CA GLY A 34 6.74 -10.12 -4.68
C GLY A 34 6.92 -9.46 -3.31
N ARG A 35 7.48 -8.24 -3.30
CA ARG A 35 7.75 -7.45 -2.09
C ARG A 35 7.36 -6.00 -2.32
N GLY A 36 6.56 -5.46 -1.41
CA GLY A 36 6.06 -4.09 -1.47
C GLY A 36 6.18 -3.33 -0.15
N TRP A 37 5.68 -2.12 -0.17
CA TRP A 37 5.50 -1.25 0.98
C TRP A 37 4.03 -0.85 1.10
N TYR A 38 3.55 -0.80 2.34
CA TYR A 38 2.41 -0.01 2.75
C TYR A 38 2.90 1.06 3.71
N GLN A 39 2.40 2.28 3.55
CA GLN A 39 2.72 3.40 4.41
C GLN A 39 1.47 4.21 4.70
N ALA A 40 1.15 4.38 5.99
CA ALA A 40 0.21 5.41 6.44
C ALA A 40 0.97 6.68 6.83
N GLU A 41 0.37 7.85 6.59
CA GLU A 41 1.00 9.13 6.95
C GLU A 41 1.31 9.19 8.46
N GLY A 42 2.60 9.34 8.80
CA GLY A 42 3.08 9.46 10.19
C GLY A 42 3.41 8.14 10.90
N ASP A 43 3.09 6.99 10.31
CA ASP A 43 3.39 5.67 10.88
C ASP A 43 4.73 5.10 10.35
N GLU A 44 5.16 3.95 10.89
CA GLU A 44 6.30 3.21 10.34
C GLU A 44 5.88 2.42 9.08
N PRO A 45 6.73 2.32 8.03
CA PRO A 45 6.45 1.47 6.87
C PRO A 45 6.24 0.00 7.24
N VAL A 46 5.26 -0.61 6.57
CA VAL A 46 4.98 -2.04 6.70
C VAL A 46 5.42 -2.76 5.44
N SER A 47 6.31 -3.75 5.61
CA SER A 47 6.74 -4.61 4.51
C SER A 47 5.60 -5.54 4.07
N LEU A 48 5.25 -5.49 2.78
CA LEU A 48 4.24 -6.36 2.19
C LEU A 48 4.93 -7.56 1.53
N THR A 49 4.73 -8.74 2.10
CA THR A 49 5.17 -10.04 1.55
C THR A 49 3.95 -10.96 1.38
N PRO A 50 4.04 -12.04 0.57
CA PRO A 50 2.89 -12.90 0.32
C PRO A 50 2.25 -13.41 1.62
N GLY A 51 0.94 -13.19 1.76
CA GLY A 51 0.18 -13.51 2.97
C GLY A 51 0.00 -12.35 3.95
N THR A 52 0.73 -11.23 3.80
CA THR A 52 0.48 -10.02 4.60
C THR A 52 -0.90 -9.43 4.28
N VAL A 53 -1.65 -9.07 5.32
CA VAL A 53 -2.94 -8.40 5.24
C VAL A 53 -2.85 -7.04 5.91
N ILE A 54 -3.25 -5.98 5.21
CA ILE A 54 -3.40 -4.64 5.78
C ILE A 54 -4.89 -4.27 5.74
N VAL A 55 -5.42 -3.85 6.89
CA VAL A 55 -6.75 -3.25 6.99
C VAL A 55 -6.55 -1.74 7.13
N ILE A 56 -7.12 -0.98 6.20
CA ILE A 56 -6.94 0.45 6.08
C ILE A 56 -8.28 1.10 6.39
N PRO A 57 -8.44 1.75 7.56
CA PRO A 57 -9.66 2.45 7.92
C PRO A 57 -10.02 3.55 6.91
N ALA A 58 -11.32 3.87 6.85
CA ALA A 58 -11.76 5.00 6.06
C ALA A 58 -11.11 6.32 6.55
N GLY A 59 -10.71 7.18 5.61
CA GLY A 59 -10.06 8.47 5.88
C GLY A 59 -8.54 8.40 6.13
N THR A 60 -7.94 7.20 6.25
CA THR A 60 -6.49 7.06 6.40
C THR A 60 -5.76 7.49 5.13
N LYS A 61 -4.86 8.48 5.25
CA LYS A 61 -3.94 8.85 4.16
C LYS A 61 -2.84 7.80 4.08
N HIS A 62 -2.71 7.16 2.93
CA HIS A 62 -1.75 6.09 2.74
C HIS A 62 -1.26 6.00 1.29
N CYS A 63 -0.16 5.29 1.10
CA CYS A 63 0.32 4.84 -0.19
C CYS A 63 0.77 3.38 -0.08
N HIS A 64 0.89 2.73 -1.23
CA HIS A 64 1.44 1.38 -1.34
C HIS A 64 2.01 1.14 -2.73
N GLY A 65 3.00 0.26 -2.80
CA GLY A 65 3.71 -0.02 -4.04
C GLY A 65 4.74 -1.11 -3.89
N ALA A 66 5.56 -1.30 -4.91
CA ALA A 66 6.66 -2.25 -4.89
C ALA A 66 7.87 -1.68 -4.16
N LYS A 67 8.73 -2.55 -3.62
CA LYS A 67 10.06 -2.13 -3.17
C LYS A 67 10.93 -1.75 -4.38
N ALA A 68 12.00 -0.99 -4.16
CA ALA A 68 12.90 -0.56 -5.23
C ALA A 68 13.52 -1.72 -6.04
N ASP A 69 13.72 -2.89 -5.40
CA ASP A 69 14.42 -4.06 -5.95
C ASP A 69 13.49 -5.26 -6.24
N SER A 70 12.17 -5.07 -6.23
CA SER A 70 11.21 -6.16 -6.40
C SER A 70 9.94 -5.66 -7.08
N TRP A 71 9.36 -6.47 -7.96
CA TRP A 71 7.94 -6.30 -8.30
C TRP A 71 7.07 -6.67 -7.09
N PHE A 72 5.80 -6.24 -7.12
CA PHE A 72 4.82 -6.54 -6.08
C PHE A 72 3.41 -6.74 -6.68
N SER A 73 2.66 -7.72 -6.18
CA SER A 73 1.24 -7.89 -6.54
C SER A 73 0.39 -8.14 -5.30
N HIS A 74 -0.79 -7.53 -5.28
CA HIS A 74 -1.76 -7.70 -4.22
C HIS A 74 -3.19 -7.63 -4.74
N VAL A 75 -4.11 -8.18 -3.96
CA VAL A 75 -5.54 -7.95 -4.12
C VAL A 75 -5.91 -6.71 -3.31
N ALA A 76 -6.56 -5.74 -3.95
CA ALA A 76 -7.17 -4.58 -3.31
C ALA A 76 -8.67 -4.80 -3.20
N ILE A 77 -9.21 -4.67 -1.99
CA ILE A 77 -10.63 -4.90 -1.68
C ILE A 77 -11.19 -3.62 -1.08
N ALA A 78 -12.15 -2.99 -1.76
CA ALA A 78 -12.88 -1.86 -1.20
C ALA A 78 -13.94 -2.38 -0.22
N VAL A 79 -13.85 -1.96 1.04
CA VAL A 79 -14.79 -2.38 2.10
C VAL A 79 -16.11 -1.63 1.92
N PRO A 80 -17.28 -2.28 2.06
CA PRO A 80 -18.57 -1.58 2.02
C PRO A 80 -18.68 -0.46 3.05
N GLY A 81 -19.26 0.67 2.65
CA GLY A 81 -19.50 1.82 3.51
C GLY A 81 -20.55 2.76 2.92
N GLU A 82 -20.87 3.81 3.66
CA GLU A 82 -21.81 4.86 3.25
C GLU A 82 -21.08 6.09 2.71
N ASN A 83 -21.63 6.71 1.66
CA ASN A 83 -21.07 7.91 1.00
C ASN A 83 -19.59 7.77 0.64
N THR A 84 -19.21 6.62 0.06
CA THR A 84 -17.81 6.29 -0.19
C THR A 84 -17.23 7.10 -1.35
N SER A 85 -15.99 7.57 -1.22
CA SER A 85 -15.26 8.22 -2.32
C SER A 85 -13.75 7.98 -2.21
N ASN A 86 -13.04 8.03 -3.34
CA ASN A 86 -11.58 8.03 -3.34
C ASN A 86 -11.06 9.46 -3.52
N GLU A 87 -10.12 9.85 -2.68
CA GLU A 87 -9.44 11.14 -2.76
C GLU A 87 -7.96 10.89 -3.08
N TRP A 88 -7.55 11.28 -4.29
CA TRP A 88 -6.15 11.24 -4.71
C TRP A 88 -5.45 12.52 -4.27
N LEU A 89 -4.28 12.37 -3.66
CA LEU A 89 -3.48 13.46 -3.12
C LEU A 89 -2.16 13.57 -3.92
N GLU A 90 -1.14 14.17 -3.32
CA GLU A 90 0.15 14.39 -3.93
C GLU A 90 0.91 13.08 -4.24
N PRO A 91 1.81 13.09 -5.26
CA PRO A 91 2.76 12.01 -5.48
C PRO A 91 3.61 11.74 -4.24
N VAL A 92 3.96 10.47 -4.03
CA VAL A 92 4.95 10.10 -3.01
C VAL A 92 6.33 10.49 -3.53
N ALA A 93 7.01 11.40 -2.82
CA ALA A 93 8.34 11.87 -3.21
C ALA A 93 9.34 10.70 -3.28
N ASP A 94 10.24 10.75 -4.28
CA ASP A 94 11.22 9.68 -4.51
C ASP A 94 12.13 9.49 -3.31
N ASP A 95 12.68 10.58 -2.76
CA ASP A 95 13.57 10.57 -1.60
C ASP A 95 12.92 9.98 -0.35
N TYR A 96 11.64 10.29 -0.11
CA TYR A 96 10.86 9.70 0.97
C TYR A 96 10.71 8.18 0.79
N TYR A 97 10.36 7.74 -0.43
CA TYR A 97 10.10 6.33 -0.70
C TYR A 97 11.40 5.50 -0.71
N ASP A 98 12.48 6.07 -1.22
CA ASP A 98 13.82 5.47 -1.20
C ASP A 98 14.36 5.37 0.23
N ALA A 99 13.95 6.26 1.14
CA ALA A 99 14.34 6.21 2.55
C ALA A 99 13.64 5.09 3.34
N LEU A 100 12.66 4.38 2.77
CA LEU A 100 11.99 3.25 3.43
C LEU A 100 12.89 1.98 3.55
N HIS A 101 14.18 2.06 3.20
CA HIS A 101 15.17 0.98 3.35
C HIS A 101 15.98 1.09 4.67
N PRO A 102 16.35 -0.01 5.41
CA PRO A 102 16.04 -1.45 5.26
C PRO A 102 15.57 -2.19 6.55
N GLU A 103 15.08 -3.43 6.37
CA GLU A 103 15.04 -4.47 7.42
C GLU A 103 16.48 -4.84 7.86
N PRO A 104 16.79 -4.86 9.17
CA PRO A 104 18.04 -5.42 9.66
C PRO A 104 18.11 -6.93 9.33
N GLY A 105 19.04 -7.34 8.45
CA GLY A 105 19.36 -8.77 8.24
C GLY A 105 18.96 -9.41 6.91
N SER A 106 18.43 -8.65 5.95
CA SER A 106 18.23 -9.12 4.57
C SER A 106 19.59 -9.30 3.87
N LYS A 107 20.24 -10.45 4.06
CA LYS A 107 21.35 -10.88 3.21
C LYS A 107 20.81 -11.03 1.78
N SER A 108 21.39 -10.31 0.83
CA SER A 108 21.23 -10.61 -0.60
C SER A 108 21.61 -12.09 -0.82
N ALA A 109 20.67 -12.88 -1.33
CA ALA A 109 21.04 -14.15 -1.95
C ALA A 109 22.00 -13.81 -3.11
N GLY A 110 23.15 -14.49 -3.13
CA GLY A 110 24.27 -14.19 -4.01
C GLY A 110 24.09 -14.60 -5.46
#